data_AF-A0A958M9V6-F1
#
_entry.id   AF-A0A958M9V6-F1
#
_cell.length_a   1.000
_cell.length_b   1.000
_cell.length_c   1.000
_cell.angle_alpha   90.00
_cell.angle_beta   90.00
_cell.angle_gamma   90.00
#
_symmetry.space_group_name_H-M   'P 1'
#
loop_
_entity.id
_entity.type
_entity.pdbx_description
1 polymer ?
#
loop_
_entity_poly.entity_id
_entity_poly.type
_entity_poly.pdbx_seq_one_letter_code
_entity_poly.pdbx_strand_id
1 'polypeptide(L)'
;MRKPHVEAVLAAEESSIQPGRSFWIAVHFQLDQGWHTYWKNPGDSGLATEITLTLPEGFKPSPLQWPAPEIISRPPLVTYGYKNEVFHLFKIDPPQGIPADSRVQISAEVT
;
A
#
# COMPACT_ATOMS: atom_id res chain seq x y z
N MET A 1 8.27 23.82 8.85
CA MET A 1 7.67 22.88 7.88
C MET A 1 6.62 22.05 8.61
N ARG A 2 5.43 21.84 8.02
CA ARG A 2 4.35 21.05 8.64
C ARG A 2 4.67 19.56 8.46
N LYS A 3 4.70 18.78 9.54
CA LYS A 3 4.89 17.33 9.47
C LYS A 3 3.65 16.71 8.79
N PRO A 4 3.80 15.78 7.83
CA PRO A 4 2.67 15.02 7.33
C PRO A 4 2.07 14.19 8.48
N HIS A 5 0.75 14.02 8.46
CA HIS A 5 0.00 13.26 9.48
C HIS A 5 -0.17 11.78 9.15
N VAL A 6 0.39 11.38 8.01
CA VAL A 6 0.46 10.00 7.55
C VAL A 6 1.93 9.75 7.20
N GLU A 7 2.51 8.73 7.82
CA GLU A 7 3.80 8.19 7.45
C GLU A 7 3.58 6.88 6.69
N ALA A 8 4.26 6.72 5.56
CA ALA A 8 4.14 5.54 4.71
C ALA A 8 5.50 4.86 4.58
N VAL A 9 5.54 3.56 4.88
CA VAL A 9 6.75 2.73 4.79
C VAL A 9 6.45 1.52 3.91
N LEU A 10 7.34 1.23 2.97
CA LEU A 10 7.28 0.01 2.18
C LEU A 10 7.95 -1.14 2.96
N ALA A 11 7.22 -2.24 3.14
CA ALA A 11 7.69 -3.47 3.75
C ALA A 11 7.56 -4.65 2.78
N ALA A 12 8.48 -5.58 2.85
CA ALA A 12 8.43 -6.84 2.12
C ALA A 12 8.28 -8.01 3.09
N GLU A 13 7.49 -9.01 2.69
CA GLU A 13 7.33 -10.27 3.46
C GLU A 13 8.64 -11.06 3.54
N GLU A 14 9.44 -11.02 2.47
CA GLU A 14 10.64 -11.83 2.30
C GLU A 14 11.89 -10.94 2.20
N SER A 15 13.01 -11.42 2.75
CA SER A 15 14.31 -10.73 2.64
C SER A 15 15.05 -11.04 1.34
N SER A 16 14.59 -12.01 0.56
CA SER A 16 15.15 -12.39 -0.73
C SER A 16 14.07 -12.84 -1.70
N ILE A 17 14.36 -12.73 -3.01
CA ILE A 17 13.40 -13.03 -4.08
C ILE A 17 13.83 -14.33 -4.76
N GLN A 18 12.90 -15.27 -4.86
CA GLN A 18 13.07 -16.49 -5.65
C GLN A 18 12.43 -16.28 -7.03
N PRO A 19 13.15 -16.50 -8.14
CA PRO A 19 12.56 -16.39 -9.48
C PRO A 19 11.30 -17.22 -9.62
N GLY A 20 10.27 -16.65 -10.25
CA GLY A 20 8.97 -17.30 -10.47
C GLY A 20 8.12 -17.57 -9.22
N ARG A 21 8.60 -17.27 -8.01
CA ARG A 21 7.82 -17.42 -6.77
C ARG A 21 7.31 -16.06 -6.30
N SER A 22 6.00 -15.91 -6.27
CA SER A 22 5.38 -14.69 -5.79
C SER A 22 5.65 -14.45 -4.30
N PHE A 23 5.67 -13.18 -3.91
CA PHE A 23 5.80 -12.72 -2.52
C PHE A 23 4.91 -11.49 -2.28
N TRP A 24 4.64 -11.16 -1.02
CA TRP A 24 3.88 -9.97 -0.66
C TRP A 24 4.76 -8.77 -0.32
N ILE A 25 4.29 -7.59 -0.71
CA ILE A 25 4.75 -6.31 -0.15
C ILE A 25 3.56 -5.56 0.45
N ALA A 26 3.84 -4.71 1.42
CA ALA A 26 2.88 -3.84 2.06
C ALA A 26 3.37 -2.40 2.02
N VAL A 27 2.50 -1.47 1.69
CA VAL A 27 2.70 -0.06 2.08
C VAL A 27 1.98 0.14 3.40
N HIS A 28 2.74 0.23 4.48
CA HIS A 28 2.25 0.44 5.84
C HIS A 28 2.06 1.91 6.08
N PHE A 29 0.82 2.31 6.34
CA PHE A 29 0.49 3.67 6.74
C PHE A 29 0.36 3.71 8.25
N GLN A 30 1.03 4.66 8.88
CA GLN A 30 0.82 5.06 10.26
C GLN A 30 0.23 6.46 10.29
N LEU A 31 -0.92 6.61 10.96
CA LEU A 31 -1.69 7.84 11.00
C LEU A 31 -1.65 8.44 12.39
N ASP A 32 -1.40 9.75 12.48
CA ASP A 32 -1.53 10.50 13.72
C ASP A 32 -2.97 10.37 14.27
N GLN A 33 -3.12 10.46 15.60
CA GLN A 33 -4.43 10.39 16.24
C GLN A 33 -5.41 11.42 15.63
N GLY A 34 -6.62 10.95 15.29
CA GLY A 34 -7.68 11.78 14.69
C GLY A 34 -7.60 11.90 13.16
N TRP A 35 -6.52 11.44 12.53
CA TRP A 35 -6.38 11.37 11.08
C TRP A 35 -6.91 10.05 10.51
N HIS A 36 -7.32 10.11 9.25
CA HIS A 36 -7.78 8.94 8.50
C HIS A 36 -7.41 9.06 7.02
N THR A 37 -7.23 7.91 6.38
CA THR A 37 -7.20 7.76 4.92
C THR A 37 -8.46 7.06 4.45
N TYR A 38 -8.72 7.08 3.14
CA TYR A 38 -9.99 6.63 2.59
C TYR A 38 -9.87 5.26 1.94
N TRP A 39 -10.96 4.51 2.00
CA TRP A 39 -11.09 3.24 1.30
C TRP A 39 -11.30 3.44 -0.21
N LYS A 40 -11.16 2.37 -0.99
CA LYS A 40 -11.40 2.37 -2.45
C LYS A 40 -12.73 3.03 -2.83
N ASN A 41 -13.76 2.79 -2.02
CA ASN A 41 -15.02 3.53 -2.10
C ASN A 41 -15.14 4.39 -0.83
N PRO A 42 -14.86 5.70 -0.90
CA PRO A 42 -14.82 6.54 0.29
C PRO A 42 -16.20 6.85 0.88
N GLY A 43 -17.30 6.56 0.17
CA GLY A 43 -18.65 6.96 0.58
C GLY A 43 -18.95 8.41 0.24
N ASP A 44 -19.54 9.15 1.18
CA ASP A 44 -20.09 10.50 0.93
C ASP A 44 -19.01 11.61 0.82
N SER A 45 -17.77 11.32 1.20
CA SER A 45 -16.68 12.30 1.17
C SER A 45 -15.31 11.63 1.13
N GLY A 46 -14.34 12.30 0.51
CA GLY A 46 -12.94 11.87 0.43
C GLY A 46 -12.49 11.46 -0.95
N LEU A 47 -11.20 11.16 -1.07
CA LEU A 47 -10.59 10.58 -2.26
C LEU A 47 -9.86 9.31 -1.82
N ALA A 48 -10.07 8.21 -2.56
CA ALA A 48 -9.35 6.98 -2.31
C ALA A 48 -7.84 7.22 -2.41
N THR A 49 -7.08 6.62 -1.50
CA THR A 49 -5.61 6.67 -1.55
C THR A 49 -5.12 6.02 -2.84
N GLU A 50 -4.24 6.71 -3.56
CA GLU A 50 -3.57 6.15 -4.72
C GLU A 50 -2.15 5.72 -4.35
N ILE A 51 -1.77 4.51 -4.77
CA ILE A 51 -0.44 3.95 -4.55
C ILE A 51 0.09 3.46 -5.88
N THR A 52 1.17 4.08 -6.34
CA THR A 52 1.86 3.69 -7.58
C THR A 52 3.17 3.00 -7.23
N LEU A 53 3.30 1.73 -7.63
CA LEU A 53 4.53 0.98 -7.48
C LEU A 53 5.45 1.20 -8.69
N THR A 54 6.72 1.47 -8.41
CA THR A 54 7.79 1.32 -9.39
C THR A 54 8.50 0.00 -9.12
N LEU A 55 8.48 -0.87 -10.12
CA LEU A 55 9.06 -2.20 -10.06
C LEU A 55 10.20 -2.35 -11.06
N PRO A 56 11.17 -3.24 -10.80
CA PRO A 56 12.17 -3.62 -11.79
C PRO A 56 11.53 -4.28 -13.01
N GLU A 57 12.27 -4.31 -14.11
CA GLU A 57 11.82 -4.94 -15.35
C GLU A 57 11.43 -6.41 -15.12
N GLY A 58 10.30 -6.82 -15.70
CA GLY A 58 9.78 -8.19 -15.64
C GLY A 58 8.97 -8.53 -14.38
N PHE A 59 9.03 -7.71 -13.33
CA PHE A 59 8.19 -7.86 -12.15
C PHE A 59 6.78 -7.33 -12.42
N LYS A 60 5.76 -8.01 -11.89
CA LYS A 60 4.36 -7.63 -12.07
C LYS A 60 3.65 -7.55 -10.73
N PRO A 61 2.94 -6.44 -10.43
CA PRO A 61 2.13 -6.35 -9.23
C PRO A 61 0.71 -6.90 -9.51
N SER A 62 0.09 -7.47 -8.49
CA SER A 62 -1.37 -7.59 -8.44
C SER A 62 -2.01 -6.20 -8.33
N PRO A 63 -3.32 -6.09 -8.56
CA PRO A 63 -4.07 -4.94 -8.06
C PRO A 63 -3.86 -4.75 -6.56
N LEU A 64 -3.95 -3.51 -6.08
CA LEU A 64 -3.93 -3.18 -4.65
C LEU A 64 -5.03 -3.98 -3.93
N GLN A 65 -4.63 -4.77 -2.94
CA GLN A 65 -5.55 -5.43 -2.02
C GLN A 65 -5.89 -4.47 -0.89
N TRP A 66 -7.18 -4.17 -0.78
CA TRP A 66 -7.71 -3.25 0.22
C TRP A 66 -8.19 -4.04 1.43
N PRO A 67 -7.63 -3.81 2.62
CA PRO A 67 -8.23 -4.29 3.85
C PRO A 67 -9.69 -3.83 4.00
N ALA A 68 -10.43 -4.50 4.89
CA ALA A 68 -11.76 -4.05 5.25
C ALA A 68 -11.68 -2.66 5.91
N PRO A 69 -12.52 -1.70 5.51
CA PRO A 69 -12.48 -0.36 6.08
C PRO A 69 -13.25 -0.27 7.39
N GLU A 70 -13.02 0.82 8.12
CA GLU A 70 -13.88 1.28 9.19
C GLU A 70 -14.91 2.30 8.68
N ILE A 71 -16.02 2.41 9.41
CA ILE A 71 -16.94 3.53 9.25
C ILE A 71 -16.42 4.74 10.03
N ILE A 72 -16.27 5.85 9.33
CA ILE A 72 -15.87 7.14 9.89
C ILE A 72 -17.11 8.02 9.94
N SER A 73 -17.92 7.82 10.99
CA SER A 73 -19.23 8.45 11.12
C SER A 73 -19.12 9.95 11.45
N ARG A 74 -19.65 10.79 10.57
CA ARG A 74 -20.03 12.18 10.86
C ARG A 74 -21.45 12.42 10.35
N PRO A 75 -22.48 12.05 11.13
CA PRO A 75 -23.86 12.17 10.67
C PRO A 75 -24.16 13.58 10.13
N PRO A 76 -24.83 13.69 8.96
CA PRO A 76 -25.46 12.61 8.18
C PRO A 76 -24.50 11.84 7.25
N LEU A 77 -23.22 12.21 7.16
CA LEU A 77 -22.25 11.64 6.23
C LEU A 77 -21.69 10.30 6.73
N VAL A 78 -21.59 9.35 5.80
CA VAL A 78 -20.96 8.04 5.99
C VAL A 78 -19.73 7.94 5.08
N THR A 79 -18.56 7.89 5.70
CA THR A 79 -17.28 7.73 5.03
C THR A 79 -16.65 6.40 5.41
N TYR A 80 -16.00 5.73 4.46
CA TYR A 80 -15.23 4.51 4.70
C TYR A 80 -13.74 4.78 4.58
N GLY A 81 -12.95 4.28 5.54
CA GLY A 81 -11.53 4.55 5.57
C GLY A 81 -10.78 3.79 6.65
N TYR A 82 -9.60 4.28 6.98
CA TYR A 82 -8.69 3.66 7.95
C TYR A 82 -8.19 4.69 8.94
N LYS A 83 -7.96 4.25 10.18
CA LYS A 83 -7.41 5.06 11.28
C LYS A 83 -6.27 4.30 11.93
N ASN A 84 -5.38 5.01 12.61
CA ASN A 84 -4.20 4.49 13.32
C ASN A 84 -3.17 3.83 12.39
N GLU A 85 -3.53 2.72 11.74
CA GLU A 85 -2.69 2.05 10.77
C GLU A 85 -3.48 1.26 9.72
N VAL A 86 -2.86 1.06 8.56
CA VAL A 86 -3.35 0.14 7.53
C VAL A 86 -2.18 -0.40 6.70
N PHE A 87 -2.29 -1.66 6.27
CA PHE A 87 -1.34 -2.30 5.37
C PHE A 87 -1.98 -2.50 4.00
N HIS A 88 -1.57 -1.68 3.04
CA HIS A 88 -1.99 -1.79 1.65
C HIS A 88 -1.14 -2.83 0.93
N LEU A 89 -1.73 -3.97 0.56
CA LEU A 89 -0.97 -5.14 0.12
C LEU A 89 -0.93 -5.25 -1.41
N PHE A 90 0.23 -5.65 -1.92
CA PHE A 90 0.41 -6.07 -3.30
C PHE A 90 1.10 -7.43 -3.31
N LYS A 91 0.58 -8.35 -4.12
CA LYS A 91 1.32 -9.56 -4.48
C LYS A 91 2.22 -9.22 -5.65
N ILE A 92 3.49 -9.58 -5.56
CA ILE A 92 4.47 -9.34 -6.61
C ILE A 92 4.86 -10.66 -7.24
N ASP A 93 4.72 -10.74 -8.56
CA ASP A 93 5.16 -11.88 -9.37
C ASP A 93 6.50 -11.54 -10.03
N PRO A 94 7.62 -12.14 -9.57
CA PRO A 94 8.92 -11.96 -10.21
C PRO A 94 9.01 -12.72 -11.55
N PRO A 95 9.91 -12.31 -12.46
CA PRO A 95 10.18 -13.08 -13.66
C PRO A 95 10.78 -14.45 -13.32
N GLN A 96 10.71 -15.38 -14.27
CA GLN A 96 11.25 -16.74 -14.12
C GLN A 96 12.79 -16.76 -14.08
N GLY A 97 13.44 -15.72 -14.59
CA GLY A 97 14.89 -15.56 -14.57
C GLY A 97 15.26 -14.23 -13.92
N ILE A 98 16.08 -14.30 -12.86
CA ILE A 98 16.73 -13.15 -12.24
C ILE A 98 18.21 -13.52 -12.13
N PRO A 99 19.15 -12.67 -12.59
CA PRO A 99 20.57 -12.93 -12.41
C PRO A 99 20.90 -13.17 -10.92
N ALA A 100 21.73 -14.18 -10.65
CA ALA A 100 22.18 -14.48 -9.30
C ALA A 100 22.86 -13.25 -8.65
N ASP A 101 22.66 -13.08 -7.34
CA ASP A 101 23.19 -11.99 -6.52
C ASP A 101 22.83 -10.57 -6.99
N SER A 102 21.83 -10.43 -7.85
CA SER A 102 21.32 -9.12 -8.25
C SER A 102 20.55 -8.46 -7.10
N ARG A 103 20.66 -7.13 -7.03
CA ARG A 103 19.83 -6.30 -6.16
C ARG A 103 18.77 -5.63 -7.00
N VAL A 104 17.53 -5.71 -6.55
CA VAL A 104 16.41 -5.01 -7.16
C VAL A 104 15.90 -3.94 -6.24
N GLN A 105 15.40 -2.85 -6.81
CA GLN A 105 14.79 -1.75 -6.08
C GLN A 105 13.30 -1.73 -6.36
N ILE A 106 12.50 -1.67 -5.30
CA ILE A 106 11.06 -1.45 -5.35
C ILE A 106 10.79 -0.16 -4.58
N SER A 107 9.98 0.72 -5.16
CA SER A 107 9.52 1.93 -4.49
C SER A 107 8.02 2.14 -4.70
N ALA A 108 7.41 2.88 -3.78
CA ALA A 108 6.01 3.24 -3.83
C ALA A 108 5.87 4.75 -3.70
N GLU A 109 5.01 5.34 -4.52
CA GLU A 109 4.54 6.72 -4.37
C GLU A 109 3.09 6.70 -3.90
N VAL A 110 2.77 7.58 -2.95
CA VAL A 110 1.45 7.69 -2.32
C VAL A 110 0.92 9.09 -2.55
N THR A 111 -0.31 9.19 -3.06
CA THR A 111 -1.02 10.46 -3.30
C THR A 111 -2.44 10.44 -2.77
#